data_AF-A0AAD6T6L6-F1
#
_entry.id   AF-A0AAD6T6L6-F1
#
_cell.length_a   1.000
_cell.length_b   1.000
_cell.length_c   1.000
_cell.angle_alpha   90.00
_cell.angle_beta   90.00
_cell.angle_gamma   90.00
#
_symmetry.space_group_name_H-M   'P 1'
#
loop_
_entity.id
_entity.type
_entity.pdbx_description
1 polymer ?
#
loop_
_entity_poly.entity_id
_entity_poly.type
_entity_poly.pdbx_seq_one_letter_code
_entity_poly.pdbx_strand_id
1 'polypeptide(L)'
;MQTAVKTCSRRAFSSQAPPVLSTTFRGTFFEERSMKILQDHLSMSLRRVGGKSDGGIDLMGWWWLPPTEFESGDARNVPAAKRRRLRVLAQCKAEKKKASPKYVREMEGVLHRYMSLLNSPPSSGDAPAASQYPLVALLVSESPFTKSTVLRAQSSPVPFFLLHIPPLPDPDATEECESDEETASMIGSAVWNPALVRGLLDGKMEARWERSPSGVGRPGLWWGGKRLQSWTPDGVSEEHLSMENEDKFFQALAEE
;
A
#
# COMPACT_ATOMS: atom_id res chain seq x y z
N MET A 1 -7.24 -44.83 -61.84
CA MET A 1 -8.39 -43.95 -61.55
C MET A 1 -8.60 -43.90 -60.04
N GLN A 2 -8.54 -42.68 -59.50
CA GLN A 2 -9.05 -42.20 -58.20
C GLN A 2 -8.49 -42.79 -56.89
N THR A 3 -7.50 -42.08 -56.34
CA THR A 3 -7.15 -42.06 -54.92
C THR A 3 -8.07 -41.08 -54.19
N ALA A 4 -8.80 -41.55 -53.17
CA ALA A 4 -9.70 -40.72 -52.36
C ALA A 4 -8.92 -39.98 -51.25
N VAL A 5 -8.95 -38.65 -51.27
CA VAL A 5 -8.41 -37.80 -50.20
C VAL A 5 -9.51 -37.60 -49.16
N LYS A 6 -9.32 -38.15 -47.95
CA LYS A 6 -10.17 -37.87 -46.77
C LYS A 6 -9.83 -36.50 -46.21
N THR A 7 -10.70 -35.52 -46.44
CA THR A 7 -10.64 -34.20 -45.80
C THR A 7 -11.07 -34.31 -44.33
N CYS A 8 -10.12 -34.11 -43.42
CA CYS A 8 -10.40 -33.89 -41.99
C CYS A 8 -10.99 -32.48 -41.82
N SER A 9 -12.30 -32.40 -41.58
CA SER A 9 -12.97 -31.16 -41.22
C SER A 9 -12.52 -30.73 -39.82
N ARG A 10 -11.61 -29.74 -39.76
CA ARG A 10 -11.24 -29.08 -38.49
C ARG A 10 -12.46 -28.31 -38.00
N ARG A 11 -13.10 -28.81 -36.93
CA ARG A 11 -14.04 -28.00 -36.15
C ARG A 11 -13.29 -26.77 -35.64
N ALA A 12 -13.73 -25.59 -36.06
CA ALA A 12 -13.27 -24.34 -35.48
C ALA A 12 -13.68 -24.32 -34.00
N PHE A 13 -12.71 -24.45 -33.11
CA PHE A 13 -12.89 -24.09 -31.71
C PHE A 13 -13.11 -22.58 -31.68
N SER A 14 -14.32 -22.17 -31.32
CA SER A 14 -14.64 -20.77 -31.07
C SER A 14 -13.74 -20.28 -29.93
N SER A 15 -12.76 -19.43 -30.24
CA SER A 15 -11.95 -18.74 -29.24
C SER A 15 -12.87 -17.76 -28.52
N GLN A 16 -13.52 -18.20 -27.43
CA GLN A 16 -14.14 -17.27 -26.52
C GLN A 16 -13.00 -16.41 -25.94
N ALA A 17 -13.06 -15.11 -26.23
CA ALA A 17 -12.19 -14.14 -25.57
C ALA A 17 -12.35 -14.32 -24.05
N PRO A 18 -11.25 -14.28 -23.27
CA PRO A 18 -11.33 -14.44 -21.83
C PRO A 18 -12.33 -13.42 -21.26
N PRO A 19 -13.13 -13.81 -20.25
CA PRO A 19 -14.13 -12.93 -19.67
C PRO A 19 -13.48 -11.63 -19.20
N VAL A 20 -13.97 -10.50 -19.74
CA VAL A 20 -13.52 -9.17 -19.32
C VAL A 20 -13.93 -8.97 -17.87
N LEU A 21 -12.95 -9.04 -16.96
CA LEU A 21 -13.17 -8.76 -15.54
C LEU A 21 -13.80 -7.37 -15.39
N SER A 22 -14.81 -7.26 -14.53
CA SER A 22 -15.44 -5.97 -14.27
C SER A 22 -14.43 -4.99 -13.68
N THR A 23 -14.57 -3.70 -13.99
CA THR A 23 -13.69 -2.65 -13.47
C THR A 23 -13.72 -2.60 -11.94
N THR A 24 -14.88 -2.87 -11.34
CA THR A 24 -15.05 -2.97 -9.89
C THR A 24 -14.28 -4.15 -9.32
N PHE A 25 -14.41 -5.34 -9.92
CA PHE A 25 -13.68 -6.53 -9.46
C PHE A 25 -12.16 -6.32 -9.53
N ARG A 26 -11.66 -5.74 -10.63
CA ARG A 26 -10.24 -5.42 -10.78
C ARG A 26 -9.76 -4.42 -9.73
N GLY A 27 -10.56 -3.40 -9.42
CA GLY A 27 -10.27 -2.43 -8.36
C GLY A 27 -10.15 -3.10 -7.00
N THR A 28 -11.17 -3.85 -6.60
CA THR A 28 -11.20 -4.57 -5.31
C THR A 28 -10.05 -5.56 -5.18
N PHE A 29 -9.77 -6.35 -6.22
CA PHE A 29 -8.64 -7.28 -6.23
C PHE A 29 -7.30 -6.55 -6.05
N PHE A 30 -7.13 -5.41 -6.71
CA PHE A 30 -5.91 -4.60 -6.56
C PHE A 30 -5.77 -4.00 -5.16
N GLU A 31 -6.86 -3.55 -4.54
CA GLU A 31 -6.87 -3.05 -3.15
C GLU A 31 -6.44 -4.14 -2.17
N GLU A 32 -7.02 -5.35 -2.28
CA GLU A 32 -6.69 -6.49 -1.43
C GLU A 32 -5.23 -6.94 -1.59
N ARG A 33 -4.75 -7.03 -2.83
CA ARG A 33 -3.36 -7.35 -3.12
C ARG A 33 -2.40 -6.31 -2.56
N SER A 34 -2.72 -5.03 -2.75
CA SER A 34 -1.92 -3.91 -2.22
C SER A 34 -1.83 -3.99 -0.70
N MET A 35 -2.96 -4.22 -0.02
CA MET A 35 -3.03 -4.39 1.43
C MET A 35 -2.11 -5.52 1.91
N LYS A 36 -2.18 -6.70 1.28
CA LYS A 36 -1.33 -7.85 1.62
C LYS A 36 0.15 -7.55 1.48
N ILE A 37 0.57 -6.95 0.36
CA ILE A 37 1.96 -6.57 0.11
C ILE A 37 2.48 -5.58 1.18
N LEU A 38 1.67 -4.60 1.56
CA LEU A 38 2.02 -3.61 2.58
C LEU A 38 2.16 -4.25 3.97
N GLN A 39 1.30 -5.21 4.30
CA GLN A 39 1.36 -5.98 5.54
C GLN A 39 2.61 -6.87 5.61
N ASP A 40 2.85 -7.62 4.53
CA ASP A 40 3.92 -8.63 4.47
C ASP A 40 5.32 -7.99 4.40
N HIS A 41 5.46 -6.85 3.72
CA HIS A 41 6.78 -6.27 3.43
C HIS A 41 7.10 -4.96 4.13
N LEU A 42 6.09 -4.16 4.51
CA LEU A 42 6.32 -2.79 4.99
C LEU A 42 5.89 -2.55 6.44
N SER A 43 5.61 -3.61 7.22
CA SER A 43 5.20 -3.52 8.63
C SER A 43 3.97 -2.64 8.84
N MET A 44 2.97 -2.77 7.97
CA MET A 44 1.72 -2.03 8.10
C MET A 44 0.58 -2.96 8.54
N SER A 45 -0.31 -2.48 9.41
CA SER A 45 -1.59 -3.11 9.71
C SER A 45 -2.69 -2.27 9.06
N LEU A 46 -3.16 -2.70 7.90
CA LEU A 46 -4.16 -1.97 7.12
C LEU A 46 -5.44 -2.78 7.00
N ARG A 47 -6.57 -2.08 6.91
CA ARG A 47 -7.88 -2.63 6.57
C ARG A 47 -8.43 -1.89 5.35
N ARG A 48 -9.22 -2.62 4.57
CA ARG A 48 -9.95 -2.06 3.42
C ARG A 48 -11.17 -1.29 3.92
N VAL A 49 -11.27 -0.03 3.52
CA VAL A 49 -12.42 0.86 3.80
C VAL A 49 -13.10 1.35 2.51
N GLY A 50 -12.50 1.08 1.35
CA GLY A 50 -12.98 1.52 0.04
C GLY A 50 -14.40 1.05 -0.28
N GLY A 51 -15.22 1.99 -0.74
CA GLY A 51 -16.66 1.81 -0.89
C GLY A 51 -17.36 3.04 -1.45
N LYS A 52 -18.69 3.00 -1.52
CA LYS A 52 -19.48 4.15 -1.96
C LYS A 52 -19.34 5.26 -0.90
N SER A 53 -18.82 6.42 -1.30
CA SER A 53 -18.60 7.59 -0.43
C SER A 53 -17.42 7.49 0.55
N ASP A 54 -16.38 6.73 0.23
CA ASP A 54 -15.17 6.56 1.07
C ASP A 54 -14.23 7.79 1.17
N GLY A 55 -14.69 8.96 0.71
CA GLY A 55 -13.89 10.19 0.71
C GLY A 55 -12.60 10.12 -0.14
N GLY A 56 -12.42 9.08 -0.95
CA GLY A 56 -11.22 8.83 -1.74
C GLY A 56 -10.14 8.01 -1.03
N ILE A 57 -10.48 7.28 0.05
CA ILE A 57 -9.59 6.39 0.80
C ILE A 57 -10.02 4.94 0.59
N ASP A 58 -9.10 4.12 0.09
CA ASP A 58 -9.34 2.71 -0.15
C ASP A 58 -8.88 1.83 1.02
N LEU A 59 -7.72 2.16 1.62
CA LEU A 59 -7.18 1.45 2.79
C LEU A 59 -6.83 2.44 3.91
N MET A 60 -6.98 1.98 5.15
CA MET A 60 -6.69 2.77 6.34
C MET A 60 -6.05 1.88 7.40
N GLY A 61 -5.18 2.44 8.23
CA GLY A 61 -4.63 1.71 9.38
C GLY A 61 -3.34 2.30 9.91
N TRP A 62 -2.38 1.45 10.24
CA TRP A 62 -1.20 1.82 11.01
C TRP A 62 0.10 1.36 10.35
N TRP A 63 1.11 2.22 10.38
CA TRP A 63 2.49 1.85 10.06
C TRP A 63 3.31 1.75 11.33
N TRP A 64 3.84 0.56 11.61
CA TRP A 64 4.64 0.27 12.78
C TRP A 64 6.12 0.60 12.54
N LEU A 65 6.68 1.40 13.43
CA LEU A 65 8.05 1.89 13.35
C LEU A 65 8.81 1.65 14.66
N PRO A 66 10.14 1.57 14.60
CA PRO A 66 10.97 1.61 15.79
C PRO A 66 10.78 2.91 16.60
N PRO A 67 10.99 2.86 17.93
CA PRO A 67 11.07 4.07 18.74
C PRO A 67 12.19 5.02 18.27
N THR A 68 12.03 6.33 18.52
CA THR A 68 12.98 7.35 18.05
C THR A 68 14.39 7.15 18.60
N GLU A 69 14.48 6.70 19.86
CA GLU A 69 15.74 6.41 20.58
C GLU A 69 16.27 5.01 20.30
N PHE A 70 15.73 4.31 19.30
CA PHE A 70 16.24 3.02 18.87
C PHE A 70 17.64 3.21 18.24
N GLU A 71 18.66 3.20 19.10
CA GLU A 71 20.06 2.91 18.77
C GLU A 71 20.10 1.54 18.10
N SER A 72 21.06 1.33 17.20
CA SER A 72 21.17 0.14 16.34
C SER A 72 21.43 -1.18 17.09
N GLY A 73 20.84 -1.44 18.26
CA GLY A 73 20.81 -2.71 18.98
C GLY A 73 19.86 -3.74 18.36
N ASP A 74 19.66 -4.88 19.04
CA ASP A 74 18.86 -6.00 18.51
C ASP A 74 17.38 -5.65 18.34
N ALA A 75 17.00 -5.32 17.09
CA ALA A 75 15.64 -4.98 16.65
C ALA A 75 14.61 -6.11 16.85
N ARG A 76 15.04 -7.28 17.33
CA ARG A 76 14.18 -8.46 17.52
C ARG A 76 13.37 -8.43 18.81
N ASN A 77 13.75 -7.60 19.80
CA ASN A 77 13.19 -7.68 21.15
C ASN A 77 12.51 -6.38 21.64
N VAL A 78 12.10 -5.47 20.76
CA VAL A 78 11.36 -4.27 21.19
C VAL A 78 9.89 -4.62 21.49
N PRO A 79 9.41 -4.43 22.74
CA PRO A 79 8.01 -4.68 23.10
C PRO A 79 7.06 -3.82 22.26
N ALA A 80 5.87 -4.35 21.95
CA ALA A 80 4.84 -3.66 21.17
C ALA A 80 4.52 -2.25 21.72
N ALA A 81 4.39 -2.13 23.05
CA ALA A 81 4.10 -0.88 23.74
C ALA A 81 5.15 0.24 23.56
N LYS A 82 6.37 -0.08 23.07
CA LYS A 82 7.42 0.92 22.78
C LYS A 82 7.54 1.25 21.29
N ARG A 83 6.74 0.61 20.43
CA ARG A 83 6.76 0.85 18.98
C ARG A 83 6.07 2.18 18.68
N ARG A 84 6.61 2.92 17.72
CA ARG A 84 5.93 4.10 17.17
C ARG A 84 4.91 3.63 16.14
N ARG A 85 3.81 4.38 16.02
CA ARG A 85 2.80 4.15 14.98
C ARG A 85 2.48 5.44 14.24
N LEU A 86 2.38 5.34 12.92
CA LEU A 86 1.86 6.41 12.06
C LEU A 86 0.49 6.00 11.52
N ARG A 87 -0.43 6.95 11.44
CA ARG A 87 -1.75 6.72 10.84
C ARG A 87 -1.62 6.76 9.32
N VAL A 88 -2.01 5.70 8.63
CA VAL A 88 -1.92 5.59 7.16
C VAL A 88 -3.30 5.75 6.55
N LEU A 89 -3.40 6.70 5.61
CA LEU A 89 -4.55 6.85 4.71
C LEU A 89 -4.08 6.56 3.30
N ALA A 90 -4.64 5.53 2.66
CA ALA A 90 -4.17 5.06 1.37
C ALA A 90 -5.24 5.12 0.28
N GLN A 91 -4.82 5.49 -0.92
CA GLN A 91 -5.62 5.40 -2.14
C GLN A 91 -4.93 4.44 -3.12
N CYS A 92 -5.70 3.52 -3.67
CA CYS A 92 -5.29 2.47 -4.60
C CYS A 92 -5.83 2.77 -6.00
N LYS A 93 -5.00 2.58 -7.03
CA LYS A 93 -5.38 2.88 -8.41
C LYS A 93 -4.97 1.81 -9.42
N ALA A 94 -5.95 1.01 -9.83
CA ALA A 94 -5.84 -0.05 -10.84
C ALA A 94 -6.11 0.48 -12.26
N GLU A 95 -5.24 1.37 -12.77
CA GLU A 95 -5.35 1.93 -14.11
C GLU A 95 -4.21 1.46 -15.02
N LYS A 96 -4.47 1.35 -16.32
CA LYS A 96 -3.42 1.08 -17.34
C LYS A 96 -2.56 2.31 -17.68
N LYS A 97 -3.07 3.51 -17.39
CA LYS A 97 -2.36 4.76 -17.64
C LYS A 97 -1.50 5.09 -16.44
N LYS A 98 -0.33 5.68 -16.70
CA LYS A 98 0.55 6.17 -15.65
C LYS A 98 -0.18 7.14 -14.71
N ALA A 99 0.01 6.96 -13.41
CA ALA A 99 -0.66 7.75 -12.39
C ALA A 99 -0.28 9.22 -12.50
N SER A 100 -1.29 10.08 -12.60
CA SER A 100 -1.16 11.52 -12.85
C SER A 100 -1.09 12.34 -11.55
N PRO A 101 -0.65 13.62 -11.60
CA PRO A 101 -0.56 14.48 -10.40
C PRO A 101 -1.92 14.79 -9.77
N LYS A 102 -3.02 14.43 -10.44
CA LYS A 102 -4.39 14.54 -9.92
C LYS A 102 -4.53 13.81 -8.58
N TYR A 103 -4.06 12.57 -8.49
CA TYR A 103 -4.19 11.75 -7.28
C TYR A 103 -3.45 12.33 -6.07
N VAL A 104 -2.29 12.96 -6.31
CA VAL A 104 -1.56 13.67 -5.25
C VAL A 104 -2.38 14.85 -4.72
N ARG A 105 -2.96 15.67 -5.60
CA ARG A 105 -3.78 16.82 -5.19
C ARG A 105 -5.08 16.41 -4.49
N GLU A 106 -5.69 15.33 -4.94
CA GLU A 106 -6.88 14.77 -4.28
C GLU A 106 -6.53 14.29 -2.87
N MET A 107 -5.46 13.50 -2.73
CA MET A 107 -5.02 13.00 -1.43
C MET A 107 -4.54 14.12 -0.49
N GLU A 108 -3.92 15.19 -1.00
CA GLU A 108 -3.61 16.40 -0.21
C GLU A 108 -4.89 16.96 0.43
N GLY A 109 -5.98 17.09 -0.35
CA GLY A 109 -7.27 17.57 0.15
C GLY A 109 -7.91 16.63 1.18
N VAL A 110 -7.76 15.32 0.99
CA VAL A 110 -8.20 14.32 1.97
C VAL A 110 -7.43 14.50 3.29
N LEU A 111 -6.10 14.54 3.24
CA LEU A 111 -5.29 14.67 4.45
C LEU A 111 -5.56 15.97 5.22
N HIS A 112 -5.70 17.09 4.51
CA HIS A 112 -6.02 18.37 5.16
C HIS A 112 -7.37 18.35 5.86
N ARG A 113 -8.38 17.70 5.27
CA ARG A 113 -9.69 17.51 5.90
C ARG A 113 -9.57 16.69 7.18
N TYR A 114 -8.87 15.56 7.11
CA TYR A 114 -8.63 14.70 8.27
C TYR A 114 -7.88 15.43 9.38
N MET A 115 -6.83 16.18 9.05
CA MET A 115 -6.11 17.01 10.02
C MET A 115 -7.01 18.06 10.67
N SER A 116 -7.91 18.69 9.91
CA SER A 116 -8.86 19.67 10.45
C SER A 116 -9.86 19.03 11.43
N LEU A 117 -10.34 17.83 11.12
CA LEU A 117 -11.26 17.09 11.98
C LEU A 117 -10.58 16.68 13.29
N LEU A 118 -9.31 16.24 13.23
CA LEU A 118 -8.54 15.87 14.42
C LEU A 118 -8.18 17.06 15.33
N ASN A 119 -8.04 18.25 14.76
CA ASN A 119 -7.74 19.47 15.50
C ASN A 119 -8.99 20.16 16.06
N SER A 120 -10.19 19.65 15.74
CA SER A 120 -11.44 20.20 16.29
C SER A 120 -11.56 19.81 17.76
N PRO A 121 -11.84 20.76 18.67
CA PRO A 121 -11.95 20.47 20.10
C PRO A 121 -13.07 19.46 20.34
N PRO A 122 -12.86 18.42 21.16
CA PRO A 122 -13.85 17.39 21.36
C PRO A 122 -15.08 17.97 22.07
N SER A 123 -16.24 17.85 21.42
CA SER A 123 -17.55 18.29 21.95
C SER A 123 -17.98 17.52 23.21
N SER A 124 -17.31 16.40 23.50
CA SER A 124 -17.50 15.53 24.66
C SER A 124 -16.15 14.97 25.07
N GLY A 125 -15.82 15.00 26.37
CA GLY A 125 -14.49 14.73 26.94
C GLY A 125 -13.93 13.30 26.81
N ASP A 126 -14.45 12.51 25.87
CA ASP A 126 -14.07 11.11 25.61
C ASP A 126 -13.39 10.91 24.25
N ALA A 127 -12.97 11.98 23.56
CA ALA A 127 -12.30 11.81 22.28
C ALA A 127 -11.00 10.99 22.46
N PRO A 128 -10.85 9.87 21.73
CA PRO A 128 -9.64 9.07 21.81
C PRO A 128 -8.43 9.92 21.43
N ALA A 129 -7.24 9.49 21.84
CA ALA A 129 -5.95 10.13 21.52
C ALA A 129 -5.60 10.14 20.00
N ALA A 130 -6.59 10.07 19.13
CA ALA A 130 -6.50 10.09 17.67
C ALA A 130 -5.74 11.31 17.13
N SER A 131 -5.79 12.45 17.81
CA SER A 131 -4.99 13.65 17.47
C SER A 131 -3.49 13.52 17.77
N GLN A 132 -3.05 12.44 18.41
CA GLN A 132 -1.67 12.23 18.82
C GLN A 132 -0.78 11.60 17.72
N TYR A 133 -1.37 10.94 16.73
CA TYR A 133 -0.60 10.16 15.75
C TYR A 133 -0.38 10.92 14.44
N PRO A 134 0.85 10.97 13.92
CA PRO A 134 1.11 11.62 12.65
C PRO A 134 0.48 10.86 11.49
N LEU A 135 -0.08 11.60 10.52
CA LEU A 135 -0.71 11.05 9.32
C LEU A 135 0.32 10.86 8.21
N VAL A 136 0.16 9.79 7.42
CA VAL A 136 0.89 9.51 6.18
C VAL A 136 -0.10 9.25 5.05
N ALA A 137 0.12 9.94 3.93
CA ALA A 137 -0.60 9.68 2.69
C ALA A 137 0.11 8.59 1.89
N LEU A 138 -0.60 7.50 1.58
CA LEU A 138 -0.09 6.41 0.75
C LEU A 138 -0.84 6.38 -0.59
N LEU A 139 -0.10 6.45 -1.70
CA LEU A 139 -0.66 6.26 -3.04
C LEU A 139 -0.11 4.96 -3.62
N VAL A 140 -0.99 4.00 -3.87
CA VAL A 140 -0.65 2.72 -4.49
C VAL A 140 -1.21 2.69 -5.90
N SER A 141 -0.39 2.40 -6.90
CA SER A 141 -0.79 2.41 -8.30
C SER A 141 -0.32 1.16 -9.02
N GLU A 142 -1.20 0.59 -9.85
CA GLU A 142 -0.87 -0.56 -10.70
C GLU A 142 0.08 -0.15 -11.83
N SER A 143 -0.09 1.08 -12.34
CA SER A 143 0.82 1.67 -13.32
C SER A 143 1.90 2.53 -12.67
N PRO A 144 3.06 2.71 -13.33
CA PRO A 144 4.08 3.65 -12.85
C PRO A 144 3.57 5.08 -12.73
N PHE A 145 4.13 5.85 -11.80
CA PHE A 145 3.85 7.29 -11.68
C PHE A 145 4.50 8.08 -12.81
N THR A 146 3.85 9.14 -13.28
CA THR A 146 4.52 10.08 -14.19
C THR A 146 5.58 10.90 -13.44
N LYS A 147 6.55 11.46 -14.18
CA LYS A 147 7.55 12.38 -13.62
C LYS A 147 6.89 13.56 -12.90
N SER A 148 5.83 14.12 -13.48
CA SER A 148 5.09 15.23 -12.86
C SER A 148 4.42 14.83 -11.55
N THR A 149 3.93 13.59 -11.42
CA THR A 149 3.32 13.08 -10.18
C THR A 149 4.36 12.96 -9.08
N VAL A 150 5.51 12.36 -9.40
CA VAL A 150 6.62 12.24 -8.44
C VAL A 150 7.10 13.63 -8.01
N LEU A 151 7.32 14.56 -8.95
CA LEU A 151 7.76 15.92 -8.62
C LEU A 151 6.74 16.66 -7.74
N ARG A 152 5.43 16.50 -8.01
CA ARG A 152 4.39 17.11 -7.18
C ARG A 152 4.42 16.57 -5.75
N ALA A 153 4.51 15.25 -5.58
CA ALA A 153 4.62 14.63 -4.25
C ALA A 153 5.89 15.07 -3.52
N GLN A 154 7.03 15.16 -4.22
CA GLN A 154 8.31 15.63 -3.67
C GLN A 154 8.23 17.10 -3.20
N SER A 155 7.46 17.94 -3.88
CA SER A 155 7.24 19.34 -3.49
C SER A 155 6.14 19.56 -2.43
N SER A 156 5.38 18.52 -2.10
CA SER A 156 4.24 18.63 -1.19
C SER A 156 4.71 18.68 0.27
N PRO A 157 4.09 19.51 1.13
CA PRO A 157 4.33 19.49 2.57
C PRO A 157 3.69 18.27 3.25
N VAL A 158 2.79 17.56 2.56
CA VAL A 158 2.13 16.36 3.08
C VAL A 158 3.11 15.18 3.04
N PRO A 159 3.25 14.38 4.10
CA PRO A 159 4.10 13.19 4.12
C PRO A 159 3.53 12.10 3.20
N PHE A 160 4.13 11.98 2.01
CA PHE A 160 3.69 11.07 0.96
C PHE A 160 4.61 9.86 0.84
N PHE A 161 3.97 8.70 0.66
CA PHE A 161 4.59 7.48 0.18
C PHE A 161 3.87 7.00 -1.09
N LEU A 162 4.60 6.83 -2.18
CA LEU A 162 4.12 6.39 -3.49
C LEU A 162 4.66 4.99 -3.76
N LEU A 163 3.77 4.05 -4.03
CA LEU A 163 4.08 2.65 -4.29
C LEU A 163 3.51 2.22 -5.64
N HIS A 164 4.36 1.68 -6.51
CA HIS A 164 3.96 1.08 -7.77
C HIS A 164 4.00 -0.43 -7.63
N ILE A 165 2.86 -1.10 -7.84
CA ILE A 165 2.73 -2.56 -7.78
C ILE A 165 2.28 -3.01 -9.17
N PRO A 166 3.18 -3.55 -10.02
CA PRO A 166 2.84 -3.94 -11.38
C PRO A 166 1.73 -5.01 -11.41
N PRO A 167 0.96 -5.12 -12.50
CA PRO A 167 -0.03 -6.18 -12.66
C PRO A 167 0.64 -7.55 -12.59
N LEU A 168 -0.13 -8.57 -12.19
CA LEU A 168 0.33 -9.95 -12.28
C LEU A 168 0.62 -10.30 -13.74
N PRO A 169 1.67 -11.08 -14.03
CA PRO A 169 1.91 -11.59 -15.38
C PRO A 169 0.71 -12.44 -15.83
N ASP A 170 0.39 -12.37 -17.13
CA ASP A 170 -0.65 -13.23 -17.69
C ASP A 170 -0.20 -14.70 -17.56
N PRO A 171 -1.05 -15.61 -17.04
CA PRO A 171 -0.69 -17.01 -16.84
C PRO A 171 -0.32 -17.74 -18.14
N ASP A 172 -0.78 -17.22 -19.28
CA ASP A 172 -0.48 -17.76 -20.62
C ASP A 172 0.84 -17.21 -21.21
N ALA A 173 1.49 -16.23 -20.57
CA ALA A 173 2.65 -15.52 -21.14
C ALA A 173 4.01 -15.98 -20.61
N THR A 174 4.06 -16.95 -19.68
CA THR A 174 5.31 -17.41 -19.05
C THR A 174 5.41 -18.94 -19.02
N GLU A 175 6.08 -19.51 -20.02
CA GLU A 175 6.87 -20.73 -19.83
C GLU A 175 8.14 -20.30 -19.08
N GLU A 176 8.19 -20.48 -17.75
CA GLU A 176 9.39 -20.72 -16.91
C GLU A 176 9.18 -20.27 -15.44
N CYS A 177 9.00 -21.27 -14.57
CA CYS A 177 9.71 -21.52 -13.31
C CYS A 177 9.96 -20.41 -12.24
N GLU A 178 9.20 -19.32 -12.17
CA GLU A 178 9.15 -18.52 -10.93
C GLU A 178 7.98 -18.97 -10.05
N SER A 179 8.20 -19.18 -8.74
CA SER A 179 7.13 -19.53 -7.82
C SER A 179 6.10 -18.41 -7.79
N ASP A 180 4.83 -18.73 -8.08
CA ASP A 180 3.70 -17.79 -8.20
C ASP A 180 3.58 -16.75 -7.06
N GLU A 181 4.08 -17.07 -5.86
CA GLU A 181 4.08 -16.17 -4.71
C GLU A 181 5.06 -14.99 -4.82
N GLU A 182 6.23 -15.16 -5.47
CA GLU A 182 7.23 -14.08 -5.57
C GLU A 182 6.80 -12.99 -6.57
N THR A 183 6.23 -13.40 -7.71
CA THR A 183 5.65 -12.50 -8.71
C THR A 183 4.40 -11.80 -8.17
N ALA A 184 3.61 -12.48 -7.33
CA ALA A 184 2.43 -11.89 -6.70
C ALA A 184 2.77 -10.69 -5.80
N SER A 185 3.92 -10.72 -5.14
CA SER A 185 4.37 -9.69 -4.19
C SER A 185 5.36 -8.67 -4.78
N MET A 186 5.55 -8.66 -6.10
CA MET A 186 6.47 -7.75 -6.75
C MET A 186 6.06 -6.28 -6.55
N ILE A 187 6.99 -5.47 -6.06
CA ILE A 187 6.87 -4.01 -6.03
C ILE A 187 7.74 -3.46 -7.17
N GLY A 188 7.19 -2.59 -8.00
CA GLY A 188 7.91 -2.01 -9.13
C GLY A 188 8.70 -0.75 -8.76
N SER A 189 8.17 0.09 -7.87
CA SER A 189 8.92 1.21 -7.28
C SER A 189 8.30 1.68 -5.96
N ALA A 190 9.14 2.24 -5.09
CA ALA A 190 8.76 2.81 -3.80
C ALA A 190 9.43 4.19 -3.67
N VAL A 191 8.66 5.25 -3.52
CA VAL A 191 9.15 6.63 -3.48
C VAL A 191 8.45 7.39 -2.36
N TRP A 192 9.22 7.98 -1.46
CA TRP A 192 8.71 8.85 -0.41
C TRP A 192 9.31 10.25 -0.51
N ASN A 193 8.56 11.24 -0.02
CA ASN A 193 8.94 12.64 -0.12
C ASN A 193 9.71 13.15 1.11
N PRO A 194 10.28 14.36 1.07
CA PRO A 194 11.09 14.89 2.16
C PRO A 194 10.28 15.11 3.44
N ALA A 195 8.99 15.46 3.34
CA ALA A 195 8.11 15.62 4.49
C ALA A 195 7.97 14.32 5.29
N LEU A 196 7.88 13.17 4.62
CA LEU A 196 7.88 11.87 5.28
C LEU A 196 9.25 11.50 5.82
N VAL A 197 10.30 11.56 4.99
CA VAL A 197 11.65 11.08 5.38
C VAL A 197 12.29 11.94 6.45
N ARG A 198 12.31 13.27 6.27
CA ARG A 198 12.98 14.20 7.19
C ARG A 198 12.06 14.66 8.33
N GLY A 199 10.75 14.60 8.12
CA GLY A 199 9.77 14.91 9.15
C GLY A 199 9.50 13.69 10.02
N LEU A 200 8.58 12.83 9.59
CA LEU A 200 8.06 11.77 10.45
C LEU A 200 9.04 10.63 10.75
N LEU A 201 9.99 10.37 9.85
CA LEU A 201 10.94 9.26 9.96
C LEU A 201 12.33 9.67 10.47
N ASP A 202 12.50 10.94 10.85
CA ASP A 202 13.74 11.51 11.40
C ASP A 202 15.02 11.26 10.55
N GLY A 203 14.85 10.99 9.25
CA GLY A 203 15.94 10.61 8.34
C GLY A 203 16.58 9.25 8.65
N LYS A 204 16.02 8.47 9.57
CA LYS A 204 16.60 7.18 10.02
C LYS A 204 16.15 6.00 9.18
N MET A 205 15.06 6.14 8.42
CA MET A 205 14.49 5.07 7.61
C MET A 205 14.86 5.19 6.14
N GLU A 206 15.23 4.05 5.55
CA GLU A 206 15.62 3.92 4.15
C GLU A 206 14.92 2.74 3.50
N ALA A 207 14.52 2.90 2.23
CA ALA A 207 13.98 1.84 1.40
C ALA A 207 15.10 1.45 0.46
N ARG A 208 15.58 0.22 0.61
CA ARG A 208 16.68 -0.32 -0.19
C ARG A 208 16.18 -1.46 -1.04
N TRP A 209 16.65 -1.52 -2.28
CA TRP A 209 16.32 -2.64 -3.16
C TRP A 209 17.27 -3.80 -2.88
N GLU A 210 16.74 -4.89 -2.37
CA GLU A 210 17.47 -6.14 -2.14
C GLU A 210 17.29 -7.01 -3.38
N ARG A 211 18.39 -7.43 -4.01
CA ARG A 211 18.35 -8.34 -5.17
C ARG A 211 18.77 -9.73 -4.72
N SER A 212 17.96 -10.72 -5.06
CA SER A 212 18.38 -12.13 -4.97
C SER A 212 19.40 -12.44 -6.07
N PRO A 213 20.15 -13.54 -5.93
CA PRO A 213 20.99 -14.07 -7.03
C PRO A 213 20.20 -14.41 -8.29
N SER A 214 18.89 -14.70 -8.19
CA SER A 214 18.00 -14.91 -9.34
C SER A 214 17.63 -13.62 -10.07
N GLY A 215 18.04 -12.44 -9.58
CA GLY A 215 17.77 -11.15 -10.20
C GLY A 215 16.46 -10.48 -9.75
N VAL A 216 15.61 -11.22 -9.05
CA VAL A 216 14.37 -10.72 -8.44
C VAL A 216 14.73 -9.74 -7.32
N GLY A 217 14.15 -8.54 -7.39
CA GLY A 217 14.41 -7.48 -6.43
C GLY A 217 13.19 -7.22 -5.56
N ARG A 218 13.37 -7.17 -4.24
CA ARG A 218 12.33 -6.77 -3.29
C ARG A 218 12.75 -5.53 -2.50
N PRO A 219 11.83 -4.61 -2.18
CA PRO A 219 12.15 -3.54 -1.25
C PRO A 219 12.29 -4.10 0.16
N GLY A 220 13.38 -3.74 0.82
CA GLY A 220 13.58 -3.90 2.25
C GLY A 220 13.53 -2.54 2.93
N LEU A 221 12.90 -2.48 4.10
CA LEU A 221 12.99 -1.32 5.00
C LEU A 221 14.23 -1.45 5.87
N TRP A 222 14.96 -0.36 6.02
CA TRP A 222 16.16 -0.26 6.84
C TRP A 222 16.01 0.90 7.81
N TRP A 223 16.47 0.72 9.05
CA TRP A 223 16.49 1.74 10.09
C TRP A 223 17.89 1.83 10.69
N GLY A 224 18.50 3.02 10.67
CA GLY A 224 19.85 3.22 11.22
C GLY A 224 20.89 2.24 10.67
N GLY A 225 20.77 1.91 9.38
CA GLY A 225 21.68 0.99 8.69
C GLY A 225 21.42 -0.50 8.94
N LYS A 226 20.35 -0.89 9.65
CA LYS A 226 19.96 -2.30 9.84
C LYS A 226 18.63 -2.62 9.17
N ARG A 227 18.50 -3.82 8.59
CA ARG A 227 17.26 -4.29 7.98
C ARG A 227 16.18 -4.44 9.06
N LEU A 228 15.04 -3.80 8.86
CA LEU A 228 13.86 -3.98 9.69
C LEU A 228 13.20 -5.32 9.35
N GLN A 229 12.89 -6.09 10.39
CA GLN A 229 11.95 -7.20 10.28
C GLN A 229 10.51 -6.67 10.36
N SER A 230 9.50 -7.48 10.04
CA SER A 230 8.11 -7.07 10.20
C SER A 230 7.83 -6.77 11.67
N TRP A 231 7.32 -5.57 11.96
CA TRP A 231 6.98 -5.11 13.32
C TRP A 231 5.47 -5.04 13.56
N THR A 232 4.69 -5.60 12.64
CA THR A 232 3.28 -5.86 12.84
C THR A 232 3.10 -6.69 14.11
N PRO A 233 2.28 -6.27 15.09
CA PRO A 233 2.04 -7.05 16.30
C PRO A 233 1.43 -8.42 15.95
N ASP A 234 1.94 -9.48 16.56
CA ASP A 234 1.28 -10.80 16.54
C ASP A 234 -0.05 -10.68 17.32
N GLY A 235 -1.14 -11.20 16.78
CA GLY A 235 -2.51 -10.85 17.18
C GLY A 235 -2.88 -11.04 18.67
N VAL A 236 -3.83 -10.19 19.09
CA VAL A 236 -4.59 -10.13 20.36
C VAL A 236 -3.82 -9.64 21.60
N SER A 237 -3.29 -8.42 21.54
CA SER A 237 -3.06 -7.58 22.73
C SER A 237 -4.21 -6.58 22.91
N GLU A 238 -4.41 -6.02 24.11
CA GLU A 238 -5.41 -4.97 24.39
C GLU A 238 -5.31 -3.76 23.43
N GLU A 239 -4.13 -3.54 22.83
CA GLU A 239 -3.91 -2.52 21.80
C GLU A 239 -4.80 -2.74 20.57
N HIS A 240 -5.12 -3.98 20.20
CA HIS A 240 -5.98 -4.30 19.05
C HIS A 240 -7.41 -3.78 19.22
N LEU A 241 -7.96 -3.83 20.44
CA LEU A 241 -9.29 -3.30 20.74
C LEU A 241 -9.31 -1.76 20.72
N SER A 242 -8.23 -1.13 21.17
CA SER A 242 -8.08 0.33 21.06
C SER A 242 -7.94 0.76 19.59
N MET A 243 -7.23 -0.01 18.76
CA MET A 243 -7.09 0.23 17.33
C MET A 243 -8.41 0.11 16.60
N GLU A 244 -9.24 -0.89 16.91
CA GLU A 244 -10.57 -1.03 16.32
C GLU A 244 -11.48 0.16 16.66
N ASN A 245 -11.40 0.68 17.89
CA ASN A 245 -12.18 1.84 18.31
C ASN A 245 -11.68 3.14 17.65
N GLU A 246 -10.36 3.34 17.55
CA GLU A 246 -9.77 4.45 16.79
C GLU A 246 -10.15 4.35 15.31
N ASP A 247 -10.09 3.14 14.74
CA ASP A 247 -10.48 2.87 13.37
C ASP A 247 -11.94 3.19 13.09
N LYS A 248 -12.85 2.79 13.98
CA LYS A 248 -14.27 3.14 13.89
C LYS A 248 -14.49 4.64 13.98
N PHE A 249 -13.78 5.34 14.88
CA PHE A 249 -13.83 6.80 14.97
C PHE A 249 -13.38 7.46 13.66
N PHE A 250 -12.25 7.05 13.10
CA PHE A 250 -11.75 7.60 11.83
C PHE A 250 -12.64 7.25 10.64
N GLN A 251 -13.28 6.10 10.64
CA GLN A 251 -14.23 5.74 9.60
C GLN A 251 -15.51 6.57 9.70
N ALA A 252 -16.03 6.80 10.90
CA ALA A 252 -17.16 7.71 11.09
C ALA A 252 -16.84 9.13 10.56
N LEU A 253 -15.61 9.61 10.77
CA LEU A 253 -15.13 10.88 10.19
C LEU A 253 -14.99 10.86 8.65
N ALA A 254 -14.83 9.69 8.05
CA ALA A 254 -14.73 9.54 6.59
C ALA A 254 -16.11 9.61 5.90
N GLU A 255 -17.17 9.29 6.64
CA GLU A 255 -18.54 9.15 6.15
C GLU A 255 -19.38 10.45 6.27
N GLU A 256 -18.88 11.48 6.98
CA GLU A 256 -19.44 12.85 7.04
C GLU A 256 -18.94 13.78 5.91
#